data_AF-A0A846DWX4-F1
#
_entry.id   AF-A0A846DWX4-F1
#
_cell.length_a   1.000
_cell.length_b   1.000
_cell.length_c   1.000
_cell.angle_alpha   90.00
_cell.angle_beta   90.00
_cell.angle_gamma   90.00
#
_symmetry.space_group_name_H-M   'P 1'
#
loop_
_entity.id
_entity.type
_entity.pdbx_description
1 polymer ?
#
loop_
_entity_poly.entity_id
_entity_poly.type
_entity_poly.pdbx_seq_one_letter_code
_entity_poly.pdbx_strand_id
1 'polypeptide(L)'
;EKGIEQGLQRGLQQGLQQGLERELLLVLRLIKTRFSNLSPNLEARISRLSIAEIELLGESLFNFATEAEVSTWLEQREQRQEVEAGVLERLIQRFERVSLDVEKQIRSLPPERLAEFAALEFPTQEAMVNWLN
;
A
#
# COMPACT_ATOMS: atom_id res chain seq x y z
N GLU A 1 10.41 25.60 24.27
CA GLU A 1 9.72 24.44 24.89
C GLU A 1 8.30 24.24 24.35
N LYS A 2 7.38 25.22 24.47
CA LYS A 2 5.99 25.09 23.95
C LYS A 2 5.85 24.66 22.48
N GLY A 3 6.78 25.07 21.61
CA GLY A 3 6.77 24.68 20.19
C GLY A 3 7.05 23.18 19.97
N ILE A 4 7.84 22.55 20.84
CA ILE A 4 8.16 21.12 20.75
C ILE A 4 6.96 20.29 21.23
N GLU A 5 6.33 20.68 22.33
CA GLU A 5 5.12 20.01 22.84
C GLU A 5 3.95 20.09 21.86
N GLN A 6 3.72 21.27 21.26
CA GLN A 6 2.69 21.44 20.24
C GLN A 6 3.01 20.64 18.97
N GLY A 7 4.28 20.60 18.55
CA GLY A 7 4.74 19.78 17.43
C GLY A 7 4.50 18.29 17.67
N LEU A 8 4.81 17.80 18.87
CA LEU A 8 4.64 16.39 19.26
C LEU A 8 3.16 16.00 19.31
N GLN A 9 2.30 16.82 19.93
CA GLN A 9 0.86 16.55 20.00
C GLN A 9 0.23 16.50 18.60
N ARG A 10 0.58 17.45 17.72
CA ARG A 10 0.10 17.47 16.34
C ARG A 10 0.61 16.27 15.55
N GLY A 11 1.88 15.93 15.69
CA GLY A 11 2.48 14.77 15.04
C GLY A 11 1.83 13.45 15.48
N LEU A 12 1.56 13.28 16.78
CA LEU A 12 0.89 12.11 17.32
C LEU A 12 -0.56 11.99 16.81
N GLN A 13 -1.31 13.10 16.85
CA GLN A 13 -2.69 13.11 16.37
C GLN A 13 -2.76 12.82 14.86
N GLN A 14 -1.87 13.41 14.07
CA GLN A 14 -1.77 13.15 12.64
C GLN A 14 -1.37 11.71 12.36
N GLY A 15 -0.38 11.16 13.08
CA GLY A 15 0.06 9.78 12.93
C GLY A 15 -1.05 8.78 13.27
N LEU A 16 -1.79 9.02 14.35
CA LEU A 16 -2.92 8.19 14.75
C LEU A 16 -4.05 8.24 13.71
N GLN A 17 -4.42 9.45 13.25
CA GLN A 17 -5.46 9.61 12.24
C GLN A 17 -5.10 8.93 10.92
N GLN A 18 -3.83 9.06 10.49
CA GLN A 18 -3.32 8.39 9.29
C GLN A 18 -3.27 6.87 9.46
N GLY A 19 -2.91 6.37 10.64
CA GLY A 19 -2.94 4.93 10.94
C GLY A 19 -4.35 4.36 10.82
N LEU A 20 -5.31 5.01 11.47
CA LEU A 20 -6.74 4.66 11.43
C LEU A 20 -7.30 4.63 10.00
N GLU A 21 -7.01 5.67 9.22
CA GLU A 21 -7.49 5.77 7.84
C GLU A 21 -6.89 4.68 6.95
N ARG A 22 -5.59 4.42 7.08
CA ARG A 22 -4.90 3.37 6.31
C ARG A 22 -5.46 1.99 6.59
N GLU A 23 -5.77 1.70 7.85
CA GLU A 23 -6.29 0.42 8.27
C GLU A 23 -7.72 0.18 7.79
N LEU A 24 -8.61 1.19 7.92
CA LEU A 24 -9.95 1.14 7.34
C LEU A 24 -9.92 0.90 5.82
N LEU A 25 -9.05 1.62 5.11
CA LEU A 25 -8.91 1.48 3.66
C LEU A 25 -8.36 0.11 3.25
N LEU A 26 -7.48 -0.48 4.06
CA LEU A 26 -6.97 -1.84 3.86
C LEU A 26 -8.12 -2.86 3.96
N VAL A 27 -8.90 -2.81 5.03
CA VAL A 27 -10.02 -3.73 5.25
C VAL A 27 -11.08 -3.58 4.15
N LEU A 28 -11.46 -2.35 3.79
CA LEU A 28 -12.40 -2.11 2.68
C LEU A 28 -11.88 -2.68 1.35
N ARG A 29 -10.58 -2.56 1.07
CA ARG A 29 -9.97 -3.12 -0.14
C ARG A 29 -10.04 -4.64 -0.13
N LEU A 30 -9.69 -5.29 0.99
CA LEU A 30 -9.75 -6.75 1.13
C LEU A 30 -11.17 -7.28 0.91
N ILE A 31 -12.18 -6.62 1.46
CA ILE A 31 -13.59 -6.98 1.27
C ILE A 31 -14.01 -6.80 -0.20
N LYS A 32 -13.66 -5.66 -0.81
CA LYS A 32 -13.97 -5.38 -2.23
C LYS A 32 -13.29 -6.39 -3.16
N THR A 33 -12.06 -6.79 -2.88
CA THR A 33 -11.35 -7.85 -3.63
C THR A 33 -12.05 -9.20 -3.51
N ARG A 34 -12.55 -9.58 -2.33
CA ARG A 34 -13.22 -10.87 -2.12
C ARG A 34 -14.60 -10.95 -2.74
N PHE A 35 -15.40 -9.88 -2.64
CA PHE A 35 -16.82 -9.91 -3.02
C PHE A 35 -17.13 -9.18 -4.34
N SER A 36 -16.10 -8.65 -5.03
CA SER A 36 -16.15 -7.91 -6.29
C SER A 36 -16.98 -6.60 -6.29
N ASN A 37 -18.05 -6.50 -5.50
CA ASN A 37 -18.85 -5.29 -5.29
C ASN A 37 -19.32 -5.20 -3.84
N LEU A 38 -18.88 -4.16 -3.13
CA LEU A 38 -19.34 -3.82 -1.78
C LEU A 38 -20.44 -2.77 -1.87
N SER A 39 -21.60 -3.00 -1.26
CA SER A 39 -22.70 -2.03 -1.30
C SER A 39 -22.34 -0.75 -0.50
N PRO A 40 -22.79 0.44 -0.92
CA PRO A 40 -22.50 1.69 -0.20
C PRO A 40 -23.00 1.68 1.25
N ASN A 41 -24.07 0.94 1.54
CA ASN A 41 -24.58 0.77 2.90
C ASN A 41 -23.59 -0.02 3.78
N LEU A 42 -22.97 -1.06 3.23
CA LEU A 42 -22.02 -1.88 3.98
C LEU A 42 -20.69 -1.14 4.17
N GLU A 43 -20.22 -0.42 3.16
CA GLU A 43 -19.07 0.49 3.26
C GLU A 43 -19.29 1.56 4.35
N ALA A 44 -20.46 2.22 4.37
CA ALA A 44 -20.80 3.21 5.39
C ALA A 44 -20.88 2.63 6.81
N ARG A 45 -21.21 1.34 6.96
CA ARG A 45 -21.21 0.65 8.27
C ARG A 45 -19.79 0.34 8.71
N ILE A 46 -18.93 -0.12 7.80
CA ILE A 46 -17.52 -0.44 8.08
C ILE A 46 -16.74 0.84 8.45
N SER A 47 -16.99 1.96 7.76
CA SER A 47 -16.35 3.25 8.07
C SER A 47 -16.76 3.87 9.42
N ARG A 48 -17.75 3.29 10.12
CA ARG A 48 -18.18 3.71 11.46
C ARG A 48 -17.63 2.81 12.56
N LEU A 49 -16.92 1.74 12.20
CA LEU A 49 -16.30 0.84 13.16
C LEU A 49 -15.17 1.56 13.90
N SER A 50 -15.00 1.19 15.16
CA SER A 50 -13.80 1.51 15.92
C SER A 50 -12.59 0.77 15.37
N ILE A 51 -11.38 1.24 15.69
CA ILE A 51 -10.13 0.57 15.25
C ILE A 51 -10.08 -0.90 15.64
N ALA A 52 -10.45 -1.23 16.88
CA ALA A 52 -10.46 -2.62 17.36
C ALA A 52 -11.44 -3.50 16.56
N GLU A 53 -12.57 -2.93 16.12
CA GLU A 53 -13.53 -3.65 15.27
C GLU A 53 -13.02 -3.80 13.83
N ILE A 54 -12.23 -2.84 13.32
CA ILE A 54 -11.58 -2.92 12.01
C ILE A 54 -10.48 -3.99 12.03
N GLU A 55 -9.67 -4.05 13.09
CA GLU A 55 -8.65 -5.09 13.33
C GLU A 55 -9.29 -6.48 13.31
N LEU A 56 -10.34 -6.68 14.12
CA LEU A 56 -11.08 -7.94 14.18
C LEU A 56 -11.71 -8.33 12.84
N LEU A 57 -12.22 -7.35 12.08
CA LEU A 57 -12.75 -7.58 10.73
C LEU A 57 -11.63 -7.97 9.77
N GLY A 58 -10.47 -7.33 9.85
CA GLY A 58 -9.27 -7.68 9.08
C GLY A 58 -8.79 -9.10 9.33
N GLU A 59 -8.69 -9.50 10.60
CA GLU A 59 -8.36 -10.88 11.00
C GLU A 59 -9.39 -11.88 10.47
N SER A 60 -10.68 -11.55 10.57
CA SER A 60 -11.77 -12.39 10.05
C SER A 60 -11.73 -12.54 8.52
N LEU A 61 -11.12 -11.58 7.81
CA LEU A 61 -10.90 -11.68 6.37
C LEU A 61 -9.74 -12.63 6.06
N PHE A 62 -8.70 -12.67 6.89
CA PHE A 62 -7.58 -13.60 6.73
C PHE A 62 -7.87 -14.95 7.39
N ASN A 63 -8.47 -15.87 6.64
CA ASN A 63 -8.61 -17.26 7.07
C ASN A 63 -7.50 -18.12 6.45
N PHE A 64 -6.25 -17.88 6.83
CA PHE A 64 -5.18 -18.81 6.51
C PHE A 64 -5.47 -20.14 7.18
N ALA A 65 -5.58 -21.20 6.39
CA ALA A 65 -5.89 -22.53 6.90
C ALA A 65 -4.63 -23.25 7.42
N THR A 66 -3.45 -22.81 6.97
CA THR A 66 -2.16 -23.42 7.33
C THR A 66 -1.05 -22.39 7.45
N GLU A 67 -0.01 -22.70 8.21
CA GLU A 67 1.23 -21.92 8.27
C GLU A 67 1.90 -21.81 6.90
N ALA A 68 1.82 -22.85 6.06
CA ALA A 68 2.37 -22.85 4.71
C ALA A 68 1.76 -21.76 3.80
N GLU A 69 0.49 -21.40 4.01
CA GLU A 69 -0.14 -20.29 3.28
C GLU A 69 0.42 -18.94 3.70
N VAL A 70 0.78 -18.79 4.99
CA VAL A 70 1.47 -17.60 5.50
C VAL A 70 2.88 -17.51 4.91
N SER A 71 3.64 -18.61 4.93
CA SER A 71 4.98 -18.68 4.33
C SER A 71 4.95 -18.37 2.84
N THR A 72 4.04 -18.98 2.09
CA THR A 72 3.85 -18.72 0.65
C THR A 72 3.54 -17.25 0.39
N TRP A 73 2.67 -16.65 1.21
CA TRP A 73 2.36 -15.23 1.09
C TRP A 73 3.57 -14.34 1.39
N LEU A 74 4.37 -14.68 2.42
CA LEU A 74 5.58 -13.94 2.77
C LEU A 74 6.63 -14.01 1.65
N GLU A 75 6.90 -15.20 1.11
CA GLU A 75 7.83 -15.39 -0.01
C GLU A 75 7.42 -14.55 -1.24
N GLN A 76 6.12 -14.54 -1.58
CA GLN A 76 5.60 -13.69 -2.66
C GLN A 76 5.80 -12.20 -2.38
N ARG A 77 5.73 -11.77 -1.11
CA ARG A 77 5.97 -10.37 -0.72
C ARG A 77 7.44 -9.99 -0.79
N GLU A 78 8.33 -10.86 -0.36
CA GLU A 78 9.78 -10.67 -0.44
C GLU A 78 10.23 -10.56 -1.90
N GLN A 79 9.79 -11.47 -2.76
CA GLN A 79 10.06 -11.41 -4.21
C GLN A 79 9.54 -10.11 -4.84
N ARG A 80 8.36 -9.63 -4.43
CA ARG A 80 7.86 -8.33 -4.89
C ARG A 80 8.76 -7.18 -4.43
N GLN A 81 9.25 -7.20 -3.20
CA GLN A 81 10.15 -6.16 -2.69
C GLN A 81 11.49 -6.15 -3.42
N GLU A 82 12.02 -7.32 -3.78
CA GLU A 82 13.23 -7.42 -4.60
C GLU A 82 13.03 -6.81 -5.99
N VAL A 83 11.89 -7.11 -6.64
CA VAL A 83 11.54 -6.50 -7.93
C VAL A 83 11.39 -4.97 -7.79
N GLU A 84 10.71 -4.49 -6.75
CA GLU A 84 10.56 -3.06 -6.49
C GLU A 84 11.92 -2.38 -6.28
N ALA A 85 12.78 -2.96 -5.44
CA ALA A 85 14.11 -2.43 -5.16
C ALA A 85 14.97 -2.37 -6.44
N GLY A 86 14.97 -3.44 -7.24
CA GLY A 86 15.69 -3.46 -8.51
C GLY A 86 15.16 -2.44 -9.52
N VAL A 87 13.84 -2.24 -9.56
CA VAL A 87 13.22 -1.18 -10.37
C VAL A 87 13.70 0.20 -9.90
N LEU A 88 13.60 0.50 -8.61
CA LEU A 88 14.00 1.81 -8.07
C LEU A 88 15.50 2.08 -8.27
N GLU A 89 16.35 1.09 -8.03
CA GLU A 89 17.78 1.19 -8.27
C GLU A 89 18.08 1.50 -9.74
N ARG A 90 17.49 0.75 -10.68
CA ARG A 90 17.65 1.00 -12.12
C ARG A 90 17.20 2.40 -12.50
N LEU A 91 16.08 2.88 -11.96
CA LEU A 91 15.58 4.23 -12.23
C LEU A 91 16.51 5.32 -11.68
N ILE A 92 17.06 5.12 -10.47
CA ILE A 92 18.04 6.03 -9.88
C ILE A 92 19.33 6.06 -10.72
N GLN A 93 19.84 4.90 -11.16
CA GLN A 93 21.01 4.83 -12.04
C GLN A 93 20.77 5.53 -13.39
N ARG A 94 19.55 5.42 -13.94
CA ARG A 94 19.21 5.97 -15.26
C ARG A 94 18.91 7.47 -15.25
N PHE A 95 18.21 7.95 -14.22
CA PHE A 95 17.67 9.31 -14.15
C PHE A 95 18.29 10.16 -13.04
N GLU A 96 19.32 9.65 -12.34
CA GLU A 96 20.03 10.25 -11.18
C GLU A 96 19.16 10.46 -9.93
N ARG A 97 17.86 10.67 -10.09
CA ARG A 97 16.87 10.87 -9.04
C ARG A 97 15.49 10.39 -9.48
N VAL A 98 14.73 9.86 -8.52
CA VAL A 98 13.31 9.51 -8.68
C VAL A 98 12.52 10.37 -7.70
N SER A 99 11.33 10.85 -8.11
CA SER A 99 10.49 11.65 -7.21
C SER A 99 9.76 10.74 -6.21
N LEU A 100 9.48 11.27 -5.02
CA LEU A 100 8.68 10.57 -4.00
C LEU A 100 7.29 10.16 -4.49
N ASP A 101 6.76 10.85 -5.50
CA ASP A 101 5.48 10.51 -6.11
C ASP A 101 5.58 9.26 -6.98
N VAL A 102 6.60 9.19 -7.85
CA VAL A 102 6.88 8.00 -8.66
C VAL A 102 7.18 6.79 -7.78
N GLU A 103 7.96 6.96 -6.70
CA GLU A 103 8.19 5.88 -5.72
C GLU A 103 6.89 5.37 -5.10
N LYS A 104 5.99 6.27 -4.71
CA LYS A 104 4.67 5.90 -4.17
C LYS A 104 3.81 5.18 -5.20
N GLN A 105 3.82 5.65 -6.44
CA GLN A 105 3.06 5.05 -7.53
C GLN A 105 3.54 3.61 -7.80
N ILE A 106 4.86 3.39 -7.96
CA ILE A 106 5.48 2.06 -8.12
C ILE A 106 5.11 1.14 -6.94
N ARG A 107 5.20 1.64 -5.70
CA ARG A 107 4.80 0.89 -4.49
C ARG A 107 3.33 0.51 -4.47
N SER A 108 2.48 1.31 -5.09
CA SER A 108 1.04 1.08 -5.15
C SER A 108 0.61 0.14 -6.28
N LEU A 109 1.50 -0.15 -7.24
CA LEU A 109 1.18 -1.03 -8.37
C LEU A 109 0.83 -2.45 -7.91
N PRO A 110 -0.22 -3.06 -8.52
CA PRO A 110 -0.47 -4.50 -8.41
C PRO A 110 0.76 -5.31 -8.85
N PRO A 111 0.99 -6.52 -8.30
CA PRO A 111 2.17 -7.34 -8.62
C PRO A 111 2.39 -7.57 -10.12
N GLU A 112 1.32 -7.84 -10.88
CA GLU A 112 1.41 -8.06 -12.33
C GLU A 112 1.87 -6.80 -13.07
N ARG A 113 1.30 -5.64 -12.72
CA ARG A 113 1.70 -4.35 -13.29
C ARG A 113 3.12 -3.95 -12.90
N LEU A 114 3.56 -4.28 -11.68
CA LEU A 114 4.93 -4.06 -11.25
C LEU A 114 5.91 -4.92 -12.05
N ALA A 115 5.56 -6.17 -12.33
CA ALA A 115 6.38 -7.04 -13.17
C ALA A 115 6.45 -6.55 -14.63
N GLU A 116 5.31 -6.10 -15.20
CA GLU A 116 5.29 -5.44 -16.52
C GLU A 116 6.20 -4.21 -16.53
N PHE A 117 6.04 -3.31 -15.55
CA PHE A 117 6.88 -2.13 -15.42
C PHE A 117 8.36 -2.48 -15.29
N ALA A 118 8.67 -3.54 -14.55
CA ALA A 118 10.04 -4.00 -14.34
C ALA A 118 10.70 -4.52 -15.63
N ALA A 119 9.92 -5.05 -16.58
CA ALA A 119 10.39 -5.55 -17.86
C ALA A 119 10.55 -4.45 -18.94
N LEU A 120 10.02 -3.25 -18.70
CA LEU A 120 10.08 -2.13 -19.63
C LEU A 120 11.34 -1.27 -19.44
N GLU A 121 11.90 -0.84 -20.57
CA GLU A 121 12.97 0.16 -20.65
C GLU A 121 12.39 1.49 -21.09
N PHE A 122 12.46 2.52 -20.22
CA PHE A 122 11.88 3.83 -20.51
C PHE A 122 12.93 4.75 -21.14
N PRO A 123 12.68 5.31 -22.34
CA PRO A 123 13.65 6.19 -23.01
C PRO A 123 13.78 7.55 -22.32
N THR A 124 12.72 8.03 -21.67
CA THR A 124 12.68 9.32 -20.95
C THR A 124 11.87 9.19 -19.64
N GLN A 125 12.15 10.09 -18.69
CA GLN A 125 11.39 10.15 -17.43
C GLN A 125 9.90 10.49 -17.67
N GLU A 126 9.61 11.29 -18.70
CA GLU A 126 8.24 11.63 -19.10
C GLU A 126 7.47 10.40 -19.58
N ALA A 127 8.09 9.54 -20.41
CA ALA A 127 7.46 8.30 -20.87
C ALA A 127 7.14 7.34 -19.71
N MET A 128 8.02 7.28 -18.73
CA MET A 128 7.81 6.50 -17.50
C MET A 128 6.65 7.05 -16.67
N VAL A 129 6.63 8.37 -16.41
CA VAL A 129 5.55 9.01 -15.64
C VAL A 129 4.21 8.87 -16.35
N ASN A 130 4.17 8.99 -17.67
CA ASN A 130 2.96 8.77 -18.46
C ASN A 130 2.44 7.33 -18.40
N TRP A 131 3.30 6.34 -18.17
CA TRP A 131 2.87 4.95 -17.98
C TRP A 131 2.29 4.71 -16.59
N LEU A 132 2.82 5.38 -15.56
CA LEU A 132 2.40 5.22 -14.17
C LEU A 132 1.07 5.92 -13.83
N ASN A 133 0.71 6.96 -14.60
CA ASN A 133 -0.57 7.68 -14.50
C ASN A 133 -1.69 6.99 -15.29
#